data_AF-A0AAP0R1W4-F1
#
_entry.id   AF-A0AAP0R1W4-F1
#
_cell.length_a   1.000
_cell.length_b   1.000
_cell.length_c   1.000
_cell.angle_alpha   90.00
_cell.angle_beta   90.00
_cell.angle_gamma   90.00
#
_symmetry.space_group_name_H-M   'P 1'
#
loop_
_entity.id
_entity.type
_entity.pdbx_description
1 polymer ?
#
loop_
_entity_poly.entity_id
_entity_poly.type
_entity_poly.pdbx_seq_one_letter_code
_entity_poly.pdbx_strand_id
1 'polypeptide(L)'
;MKAFWLPSATPEAPVKVAAPSASTVCPEGKEKLKLKSLFPIYFTEDNNEEKKPKSLDKAFICPSCKVTLTNTLSLVALTSCGHVFCKKCADRFMAVDKVCLVCNKGCKERNLVCLEKGGTGFAGHDDHLEARDFKHLGSGSGLGLVRPAMKT
;
A
#
# COMPACT_ATOMS: atom_id res chain seq x y z
N MET A 1 36.12 -14.19 -34.37
CA MET A 1 36.80 -15.01 -33.34
C MET A 1 36.89 -14.19 -32.07
N LYS A 2 36.32 -14.68 -30.96
CA LYS A 2 36.28 -13.94 -29.67
C LYS A 2 37.59 -14.25 -28.95
N ALA A 3 38.46 -13.24 -28.79
CA ALA A 3 39.76 -13.42 -28.15
C ALA A 3 39.57 -13.67 -26.65
N PHE A 4 39.64 -14.95 -26.25
CA PHE A 4 39.56 -15.41 -24.85
C PHE A 4 40.63 -14.79 -23.92
N TRP A 5 41.70 -14.26 -24.50
CA TRP A 5 42.87 -13.72 -23.82
C TRP A 5 42.70 -12.24 -23.46
N LEU A 6 41.62 -11.60 -23.93
CA LEU A 6 41.26 -10.25 -23.56
C LEU A 6 40.46 -10.32 -22.24
N PRO A 7 40.96 -9.80 -21.10
CA PRO A 7 40.30 -9.89 -19.79
C PRO A 7 38.91 -9.25 -19.73
N SER A 8 38.58 -8.40 -20.70
CA SER A 8 37.27 -7.75 -20.87
C SER A 8 36.28 -8.54 -21.74
N ALA A 9 36.70 -9.66 -22.35
CA ALA A 9 35.89 -10.49 -23.24
C ALA A 9 35.68 -11.94 -22.75
N THR A 10 36.13 -12.25 -21.53
CA THR A 10 35.88 -13.53 -20.85
C THR A 10 34.42 -13.61 -20.36
N PRO A 11 33.71 -14.73 -20.61
CA PRO A 11 32.35 -14.95 -20.11
C PRO A 11 32.27 -15.07 -18.58
N GLU A 12 33.41 -15.29 -17.93
CA GLU A 12 33.58 -15.35 -16.46
C GLU A 12 33.94 -13.99 -15.84
N ALA A 13 33.90 -12.90 -16.61
CA ALA A 13 34.06 -11.56 -16.04
C ALA A 13 33.01 -11.40 -14.91
N PRO A 14 33.44 -11.23 -13.64
CA PRO A 14 32.50 -11.13 -12.53
C PRO A 14 31.60 -9.96 -12.82
N VAL A 15 30.31 -10.24 -13.04
CA VAL A 15 29.28 -9.22 -13.16
C VAL A 15 29.48 -8.31 -11.95
N LYS A 16 29.82 -7.04 -12.18
CA LYS A 16 29.95 -6.06 -11.10
C LYS A 16 28.56 -5.86 -10.51
N VAL A 17 28.19 -6.74 -9.57
CA VAL A 17 26.92 -6.66 -8.87
C VAL A 17 27.00 -5.40 -8.02
N ALA A 18 26.18 -4.40 -8.36
CA ALA A 18 26.08 -3.21 -7.55
C ALA A 18 25.68 -3.61 -6.12
N ALA A 19 26.30 -2.99 -5.12
CA ALA A 19 25.97 -3.25 -3.72
C ALA A 19 24.45 -3.09 -3.53
N PRO A 20 23.76 -4.05 -2.88
CA PRO A 20 22.35 -3.91 -2.57
C PRO A 20 22.11 -2.60 -1.83
N SER A 21 21.05 -1.88 -2.19
CA SER A 21 20.70 -0.65 -1.48
C SER A 21 20.41 -0.97 -0.02
N ALA A 22 21.13 -0.34 0.91
CA ALA A 22 20.93 -0.53 2.36
C ALA A 22 19.63 0.10 2.89
N SER A 23 18.88 0.82 2.07
CA SER A 23 17.58 1.40 2.46
C SER A 23 16.50 0.33 2.43
N THR A 24 15.70 0.26 3.50
CA THR A 24 14.46 -0.51 3.51
C THR A 24 13.45 0.14 2.58
N VAL A 25 12.78 -0.67 1.76
CA VAL A 25 11.85 -0.22 0.72
C VAL A 25 10.48 -0.86 0.95
N CYS A 26 9.40 -0.11 0.72
CA CYS A 26 8.05 -0.66 0.73
C CYS A 26 7.87 -1.66 -0.42
N PRO A 27 7.40 -2.89 -0.17
CA PRO A 27 7.26 -3.93 -1.20
C PRO A 27 6.24 -3.55 -2.29
N GLU A 28 5.23 -2.74 -1.97
CA GLU A 28 4.21 -2.31 -2.92
C GLU A 28 4.58 -0.99 -3.61
N GLY A 29 4.98 0.03 -2.85
CA GLY A 29 5.23 1.38 -3.39
C GLY A 29 6.65 1.65 -3.90
N LYS A 30 7.62 0.76 -3.66
CA LYS A 30 9.06 0.99 -3.92
C LYS A 30 9.63 2.26 -3.26
N GLU A 31 8.95 2.79 -2.25
CA GLU A 31 9.37 3.98 -1.51
C GLU A 31 10.35 3.65 -0.38
N LYS A 32 11.27 4.57 -0.09
CA LYS A 32 12.26 4.41 1.00
C LYS A 32 11.59 4.63 2.36
N LEU A 33 11.54 3.59 3.19
CA LEU A 33 10.98 3.66 4.53
C LEU A 33 12.02 4.15 5.53
N LYS A 34 11.67 5.12 6.37
CA LYS A 34 12.50 5.57 7.50
C LYS A 34 11.77 5.23 8.80
N LEU A 35 12.48 4.76 9.81
CA LEU A 35 11.85 4.46 11.11
C LEU A 35 11.11 5.67 11.70
N LYS A 36 11.60 6.89 11.46
CA LYS A 36 10.98 8.15 11.90
C LYS A 36 9.65 8.46 11.20
N SER A 37 9.36 7.85 10.05
CA SER A 37 8.08 8.04 9.34
C SER A 37 7.03 6.99 9.69
N LEU A 38 7.40 5.95 10.44
CA LEU A 38 6.47 4.93 10.90
C LEU A 38 5.81 5.39 12.20
N PHE A 39 4.50 5.19 12.29
CA PHE A 39 3.72 5.45 13.50
C PHE A 39 2.83 4.23 13.78
N PRO A 40 2.57 3.92 15.05
CA PRO A 40 1.69 2.81 15.40
C PRO A 40 0.26 3.13 14.98
N ILE A 41 -0.47 2.11 14.53
CA ILE A 41 -1.88 2.21 14.15
C ILE A 41 -2.70 1.42 15.17
N TYR A 42 -3.78 2.03 15.65
CA TYR A 42 -4.70 1.45 16.63
C TYR A 42 -6.10 1.35 16.04
N PHE A 43 -6.58 0.10 15.91
CA PHE A 43 -7.95 -0.19 15.55
C PHE A 43 -8.76 -0.45 16.82
N THR A 44 -9.99 0.04 16.85
CA THR A 44 -10.93 -0.22 17.95
C THR A 44 -11.68 -1.50 17.67
N GLU A 45 -11.57 -2.47 18.57
CA GLU A 45 -12.28 -3.76 18.49
C GLU A 45 -13.74 -3.61 18.95
N ASP A 46 -14.65 -4.36 18.33
CA ASP A 46 -16.04 -4.47 18.76
C ASP A 46 -16.16 -5.48 19.91
N ASN A 47 -16.51 -5.00 21.11
CA ASN A 47 -16.67 -5.81 22.32
C ASN A 47 -18.09 -6.39 22.46
N ASN A 48 -18.70 -6.81 21.35
CA ASN A 48 -20.01 -7.44 21.40
C ASN A 48 -19.88 -8.89 21.91
N GLU A 49 -20.05 -9.07 23.22
CA GLU A 49 -19.86 -10.32 23.95
C GLU A 49 -20.83 -11.46 23.54
N GLU A 50 -21.82 -11.20 22.68
CA GLU A 50 -22.83 -12.20 22.32
C GLU A 50 -22.40 -13.18 21.22
N LYS A 51 -21.26 -12.96 20.56
CA LYS A 51 -20.74 -13.89 19.54
C LYS A 51 -19.34 -14.34 19.94
N LYS A 52 -19.27 -15.57 20.48
CA LYS A 52 -18.01 -16.31 20.66
C LYS A 52 -17.10 -16.06 19.45
N PRO A 53 -15.86 -15.58 19.64
CA PRO A 53 -14.95 -15.33 18.54
C PRO A 53 -14.62 -16.68 17.90
N LYS A 54 -15.25 -16.99 16.76
CA LYS A 54 -14.62 -17.88 15.79
C LYS A 54 -13.34 -17.15 15.40
N SER A 55 -12.20 -17.81 15.59
CA SER A 55 -10.84 -17.29 15.70
C SER A 55 -10.29 -16.43 14.55
N LEU A 56 -11.12 -15.98 13.60
CA LEU A 56 -10.72 -15.29 12.38
C LEU A 56 -11.45 -13.96 12.10
N ASP A 57 -12.54 -13.64 12.81
CA ASP A 57 -13.34 -12.43 12.54
C ASP A 57 -13.37 -11.48 13.76
N LYS A 58 -12.21 -10.90 14.09
CA LYS A 58 -12.20 -9.72 14.98
C LYS A 58 -12.80 -8.55 14.21
N ALA A 59 -14.04 -8.18 14.54
CA ALA A 59 -14.69 -7.04 13.96
C ALA A 59 -14.06 -5.75 14.52
N PHE A 60 -13.46 -4.94 13.64
CA PHE A 60 -13.01 -3.60 14.00
C PHE A 60 -14.12 -2.60 13.72
N ILE A 61 -14.25 -1.57 14.55
CA ILE A 61 -15.29 -0.55 14.44
C ILE A 61 -14.70 0.86 14.41
N CYS A 62 -15.41 1.76 13.75
CA CYS A 62 -15.12 3.19 13.84
C CYS A 62 -15.56 3.72 15.22
N PRO A 63 -14.70 4.43 15.98
CA PRO A 63 -15.05 4.95 17.31
C PRO A 63 -16.19 5.97 17.30
N SER A 64 -16.41 6.65 16.17
CA SER A 64 -17.42 7.72 16.04
C SER A 64 -18.79 7.19 15.63
N CYS A 65 -18.86 6.43 14.53
CA CYS A 65 -20.14 5.94 13.99
C CYS A 65 -20.48 4.50 14.38
N LYS A 66 -19.58 3.80 15.08
CA LYS A 66 -19.70 2.37 15.45
C LYS A 66 -19.95 1.43 14.26
N VAL A 67 -19.69 1.90 13.04
CA VAL A 67 -19.77 1.07 11.83
C VAL A 67 -18.57 0.13 11.80
N THR A 68 -18.81 -1.14 11.48
CA THR A 68 -17.76 -2.13 11.25
C THR A 68 -16.89 -1.74 10.06
N LEU A 69 -15.58 -1.70 10.27
CA LEU A 69 -14.59 -1.39 9.25
C LEU A 69 -14.44 -2.60 8.32
N THR A 70 -14.74 -2.42 7.04
CA THR A 70 -14.60 -3.42 5.99
C THR A 70 -13.64 -2.93 4.91
N ASN A 71 -13.09 -3.85 4.10
CA ASN A 71 -12.15 -3.51 3.00
C ASN A 71 -12.75 -2.58 1.93
N THR A 72 -14.08 -2.42 1.90
CA THR A 72 -14.79 -1.54 0.97
C THR A 72 -14.90 -0.09 1.45
N LEU A 73 -14.64 0.18 2.72
CA LEU A 73 -14.75 1.52 3.30
C LEU A 73 -13.42 2.27 3.19
N SER A 74 -13.48 3.55 2.80
CA SER A 74 -12.35 4.47 2.97
C SER A 74 -12.08 4.69 4.45
N LEU A 75 -10.87 4.39 4.88
CA LEU A 75 -10.39 4.62 6.24
C LEU A 75 -9.37 5.76 6.27
N VAL A 76 -9.28 6.42 7.41
CA VAL A 76 -8.31 7.50 7.65
C VAL A 76 -7.62 7.22 8.97
N ALA A 77 -6.29 7.16 8.94
CA ALA A 77 -5.44 7.02 10.11
C ALA A 77 -4.82 8.36 10.51
N LEU A 78 -4.79 8.64 11.81
CA LEU A 78 -4.17 9.86 12.33
C LEU A 78 -2.71 9.61 12.68
N THR A 79 -1.78 10.32 12.03
CA THR A 79 -0.33 10.21 12.33
C THR A 79 0.03 10.63 13.75
N SER A 80 -0.74 11.52 14.38
CA SER A 80 -0.47 12.03 15.73
C SER A 80 -0.78 11.04 16.85
N CYS A 81 -1.69 10.08 16.64
CA CYS A 81 -2.16 9.17 17.68
C CYS A 81 -2.39 7.73 17.24
N GLY A 82 -2.39 7.44 15.94
CA GLY A 82 -2.56 6.09 15.40
C GLY A 82 -4.01 5.61 15.25
N HIS A 83 -4.99 6.30 15.85
CA HIS A 83 -6.39 5.89 15.75
C HIS A 83 -6.93 5.97 14.31
N VAL A 84 -7.70 4.95 13.94
CA VAL A 84 -8.34 4.82 12.61
C VAL A 84 -9.82 5.15 12.67
N PHE A 85 -10.30 5.89 11.67
CA PHE A 85 -11.69 6.29 11.54
C PHE A 85 -12.20 6.09 10.12
N CYS A 86 -13.53 6.12 9.99
CA CYS A 86 -14.20 6.18 8.70
C CYS A 86 -13.94 7.53 8.02
N LYS A 87 -13.74 7.57 6.68
CA LYS A 87 -13.50 8.84 5.95
C LYS A 87 -14.59 9.89 6.21
N LYS A 88 -15.87 9.49 6.20
CA LYS A 88 -17.00 10.38 6.52
C LYS A 88 -16.88 11.01 7.92
N CYS A 89 -16.34 10.28 8.89
CA CYS A 89 -16.18 10.70 10.27
C CYS A 89 -14.96 11.63 10.40
N ALA A 90 -13.88 11.29 9.70
CA ALA A 90 -12.67 12.10 9.63
C ALA A 90 -12.93 13.48 9.04
N ASP A 91 -13.62 13.54 7.90
CA ASP A 91 -13.91 14.80 7.21
C ASP A 91 -14.90 15.68 7.98
N ARG A 92 -15.83 15.09 8.74
CA ARG A 92 -16.83 15.84 9.51
C ARG A 92 -16.31 16.33 10.85
N PHE A 93 -15.58 15.50 11.58
CA PHE A 93 -15.17 15.80 12.96
C PHE A 93 -13.71 16.22 13.04
N MET A 94 -12.77 15.40 12.54
CA MET A 94 -11.34 15.68 12.70
C MET A 94 -10.86 16.88 11.87
N ALA A 95 -11.44 17.12 10.69
CA ALA A 95 -11.10 18.30 9.89
C ALA A 95 -11.57 19.61 10.54
N VAL A 96 -12.74 19.59 11.20
CA VAL A 96 -13.36 20.77 11.82
C VAL A 96 -12.80 21.01 13.23
N ASP A 97 -12.90 20.01 14.10
CA ASP A 97 -12.55 20.13 15.51
C ASP A 97 -11.03 20.07 15.73
N LYS A 98 -10.26 19.56 14.75
CA LYS A 98 -8.79 19.44 14.81
C LYS A 98 -8.31 18.67 16.05
N VAL A 99 -9.12 17.72 16.52
CA VAL A 99 -8.86 16.91 17.71
C VAL A 99 -9.29 15.47 17.44
N CYS A 100 -8.55 14.51 17.99
CA CYS A 100 -8.92 13.10 17.96
C CYS A 100 -10.01 12.79 18.99
N LEU A 101 -11.13 12.19 18.55
CA LEU A 101 -12.27 11.85 19.41
C LEU A 101 -11.99 10.78 20.48
N VAL A 102 -10.90 10.01 20.35
CA VAL A 102 -10.56 8.94 21.30
C VAL A 102 -9.58 9.40 22.38
N CYS A 103 -8.58 10.19 22.01
CA CYS A 103 -7.48 10.56 22.91
C CYS A 103 -7.35 12.07 23.16
N ASN A 104 -8.24 12.89 22.59
CA ASN A 104 -8.22 14.35 22.68
C ASN A 104 -6.91 15.03 22.26
N LYS A 105 -6.02 14.33 21.53
CA LYS A 105 -4.81 14.94 20.97
C LYS A 105 -5.16 15.81 19.77
N GLY A 106 -4.49 16.94 19.65
CA GLY A 106 -4.63 17.84 18.50
C GLY A 106 -4.17 17.20 17.19
N CYS A 107 -5.00 17.32 16.16
CA CYS A 107 -4.79 16.79 14.82
C CYS A 107 -4.91 17.93 13.80
N LYS A 108 -3.91 18.06 12.93
CA LYS A 108 -3.97 18.99 11.79
C LYS A 108 -4.39 18.23 10.54
N GLU A 109 -4.87 18.92 9.51
CA GLU A 109 -5.26 18.33 8.23
C GLU A 109 -4.17 17.43 7.61
N ARG A 110 -2.91 17.88 7.68
CA ARG A 110 -1.73 17.11 7.24
C ARG A 110 -1.51 15.78 7.98
N ASN A 111 -2.14 15.60 9.14
CA ASN A 111 -1.99 14.40 9.95
C ASN A 111 -3.02 13.32 9.57
N LEU A 112 -4.01 13.65 8.74
CA LEU A 112 -4.98 12.70 8.21
C LEU A 112 -4.37 11.96 7.03
N VAL A 113 -4.12 10.67 7.21
CA VAL A 113 -3.61 9.78 6.15
C VAL A 113 -4.75 8.89 5.70
N CYS A 114 -5.23 9.10 4.47
CA CYS A 114 -6.19 8.22 3.84
C CYS A 114 -5.53 6.87 3.55
N LEU A 115 -6.13 5.79 4.06
CA LEU A 115 -5.70 4.44 3.76
C LEU A 115 -6.29 3.99 2.44
N GLU A 116 -5.50 3.26 1.65
CA GLU A 116 -5.97 2.63 0.43
C GLU A 116 -7.01 1.55 0.76
N LYS A 117 -8.03 1.46 -0.09
CA LYS A 117 -9.05 0.41 0.02
C LYS A 117 -8.51 -0.87 -0.60
N GLY A 118 -8.87 -2.01 -0.03
CA GLY A 118 -8.53 -3.31 -0.62
C GLY A 118 -9.23 -3.48 -1.97
N GLY A 119 -8.47 -3.85 -3.00
CA GLY A 119 -9.02 -4.29 -4.29
C GLY A 119 -9.61 -5.69 -4.19
N THR A 120 -10.56 -6.01 -5.08
CA THR A 120 -10.88 -7.41 -5.38
C THR A 120 -9.80 -7.91 -6.34
N GLY A 121 -9.28 -9.13 -6.16
CA GLY A 121 -8.01 -9.61 -6.75
C GLY A 121 -7.84 -9.59 -8.29
N PHE A 122 -8.74 -8.94 -9.03
CA PHE A 122 -8.73 -8.78 -10.49
C PHE A 122 -8.79 -7.33 -10.96
N ALA A 123 -9.13 -6.38 -10.09
CA ALA A 123 -9.28 -4.98 -10.46
C ALA A 123 -8.67 -4.07 -9.38
N GLY A 124 -7.90 -3.07 -9.82
CA GLY A 124 -7.58 -1.93 -8.98
C GLY A 124 -8.85 -1.25 -8.49
N HIS A 125 -8.77 -0.55 -7.37
CA HIS A 125 -9.89 0.20 -6.81
C HIS A 125 -9.48 1.67 -6.70
N ASP A 126 -10.44 2.59 -6.77
CA ASP A 126 -10.22 4.04 -6.69
C ASP A 126 -9.59 4.68 -7.96
N ASP A 127 -9.07 5.90 -7.86
CA ASP A 127 -8.76 6.77 -9.01
C ASP A 127 -7.53 6.34 -9.87
N HIS A 128 -6.74 5.35 -9.42
CA HIS A 128 -5.53 4.84 -10.11
C HIS A 128 -5.76 3.55 -10.92
N LEU A 129 -6.93 3.40 -11.53
CA LEU A 129 -7.26 2.27 -12.40
C LEU A 129 -6.52 2.35 -13.74
N GLU A 130 -5.36 1.71 -13.83
CA GLU A 130 -4.62 1.53 -15.09
C GLU A 130 -4.99 0.18 -15.76
N ALA A 131 -5.78 0.24 -16.84
CA ALA A 131 -5.94 -0.91 -17.72
C ALA A 131 -4.74 -1.00 -18.67
N ARG A 132 -3.84 -1.96 -18.44
CA ARG A 132 -2.75 -2.26 -19.37
C ARG A 132 -3.16 -3.42 -20.26
N ASP A 133 -3.45 -3.13 -21.53
CA ASP A 133 -3.67 -4.16 -22.54
C ASP A 133 -2.33 -4.86 -22.82
N PHE A 134 -2.23 -6.14 -22.42
CA PHE A 134 -1.10 -6.98 -22.77
C PHE A 134 -1.47 -7.79 -24.02
N LYS A 135 -1.26 -7.17 -25.18
CA LYS A 135 -1.48 -7.82 -26.46
C LYS A 135 -0.35 -8.82 -26.70
N HIS A 136 -0.60 -10.10 -26.43
CA HIS A 136 0.29 -11.17 -26.84
C HIS A 136 0.48 -11.09 -28.36
N LEU A 137 1.71 -10.83 -28.82
CA LEU A 137 2.08 -10.96 -30.22
C LEU A 137 2.09 -12.44 -30.62
N GLY A 138 0.90 -13.02 -30.81
CA GLY A 138 0.68 -14.34 -31.42
C GLY A 138 1.30 -15.53 -30.69
N SER A 139 0.46 -16.50 -30.31
CA SER A 139 0.97 -17.81 -29.86
C SER A 139 1.76 -18.45 -31.01
N GLY A 140 3.07 -18.64 -30.84
CA GLY A 140 3.96 -19.27 -31.83
C GLY A 140 5.07 -18.39 -32.43
N SER A 141 5.15 -17.10 -32.11
CA SER A 141 6.17 -16.19 -32.66
C SER A 141 7.49 -16.15 -31.87
N GLY A 142 7.56 -16.78 -30.70
CA GLY A 142 8.73 -16.71 -29.79
C GLY A 142 8.96 -15.35 -29.12
N LEU A 143 8.08 -14.37 -29.35
CA LEU A 143 8.23 -12.98 -28.87
C LEU A 143 7.27 -12.63 -27.72
N GLY A 144 6.84 -13.63 -26.94
CA GLY A 144 5.74 -13.51 -25.96
C GLY A 144 5.92 -12.53 -24.80
N LEU A 145 7.13 -11.96 -24.61
CA LEU A 145 7.45 -11.00 -23.55
C LEU A 145 7.94 -9.64 -24.08
N VAL A 146 7.96 -9.43 -25.40
CA VAL A 146 8.51 -8.21 -26.00
C VAL A 146 7.39 -7.22 -26.28
N ARG A 147 7.47 -6.01 -25.71
CA ARG A 147 6.57 -4.91 -26.08
C ARG A 147 6.79 -4.57 -27.56
N PRO A 148 5.74 -4.46 -28.39
CA PRO A 148 5.92 -3.94 -29.75
C PRO A 148 6.52 -2.54 -29.66
N ALA A 149 7.58 -2.28 -30.42
CA ALA A 149 8.17 -0.95 -30.53
C ALA A 149 7.08 0.02 -31.01
N MET A 150 6.82 1.08 -30.24
CA MET A 150 5.96 2.18 -30.68
C MET A 150 6.61 2.80 -31.92
N LYS A 151 5.87 2.80 -33.03
CA LYS A 151 6.25 3.60 -34.20
C LYS A 151 6.03 5.07 -33.85
N THR A 152 7.08 5.87 -34.06
CA THR A 152 7.08 7.34 -34.02
C THR A 152 6.06 7.94 -34.96
#